data_AF-A0A7V3FXM5-F1
#
_entry.id   AF-A0A7V3FXM5-F1
#
_cell.length_a   1.000
_cell.length_b   1.000
_cell.length_c   1.000
_cell.angle_alpha   90.00
_cell.angle_beta   90.00
_cell.angle_gamma   90.00
#
_symmetry.space_group_name_H-M   'P 1'
#
loop_
_entity.id
_entity.type
_entity.pdbx_description
1 polymer ?
#
loop_
_entity_poly.entity_id
_entity_poly.type
_entity_poly.pdbx_seq_one_letter_code
_entity_poly.pdbx_strand_id
1 'polypeptide(L)'
;MFEILKNFESKYNTLKKKGLRIEGLSMIDPKRKKHVIMISKPFLFDNRQLPKIYEGLEIKSKIEGGLPEEFKFDKEAAKKEYLWAPAKFEKYVDRCSEEIRKQFGNPNMSRQEMLDALAFGNFEEHKKKSLQLMKEGKIPPFKLN
;
A
#
# COMPACT_ATOMS: atom_id res chain seq x y z
N MET A 1 14.52 13.02 -16.08
CA MET A 1 13.98 12.77 -14.73
C MET A 1 12.76 13.64 -14.42
N PHE A 2 12.80 14.95 -14.69
CA PHE A 2 11.61 15.82 -14.61
C PHE A 2 10.50 15.44 -15.61
N GLU A 3 10.85 15.03 -16.83
CA GLU A 3 9.88 14.53 -17.81
C GLU A 3 9.16 13.25 -17.34
N ILE A 4 9.87 12.34 -16.67
CA ILE A 4 9.28 11.11 -16.11
C ILE A 4 8.23 11.47 -15.07
N LEU A 5 8.53 12.42 -14.16
CA LEU A 5 7.57 12.90 -13.18
C LEU A 5 6.36 13.55 -13.86
N LYS A 6 6.58 14.37 -14.89
CA LYS A 6 5.51 15.06 -15.63
C LYS A 6 4.61 14.06 -16.37
N ASN A 7 5.20 13.03 -16.99
CA ASN A 7 4.49 11.94 -17.65
C ASN A 7 3.70 11.11 -16.63
N PHE A 8 4.31 10.80 -15.49
CA PHE A 8 3.65 10.11 -14.39
C PHE A 8 2.45 10.91 -13.87
N GLU A 9 2.64 12.20 -13.63
CA GLU A 9 1.59 13.08 -13.13
C GLU A 9 0.43 13.21 -14.13
N SER A 10 0.73 13.32 -15.43
CA SER A 10 -0.27 13.38 -16.48
C SER A 10 -1.05 12.07 -16.62
N LYS A 11 -0.34 10.93 -16.59
CA LYS A 11 -0.93 9.58 -16.70
C LYS A 11 -1.82 9.21 -15.52
N TYR A 12 -1.41 9.58 -14.30
CA TYR A 12 -2.12 9.28 -13.07
C TYR A 12 -2.93 10.46 -12.52
N ASN A 13 -3.12 11.52 -13.33
CA ASN A 13 -3.89 12.69 -12.94
C ASN A 13 -5.34 12.33 -12.56
N THR A 14 -5.91 11.33 -13.23
CA THR A 14 -7.26 10.80 -12.93
C THR A 14 -7.34 10.21 -11.53
N LEU A 15 -6.25 9.65 -11.00
CA LEU A 15 -6.18 9.11 -9.64
C LEU A 15 -6.13 10.20 -8.57
N LYS A 16 -5.76 11.45 -8.92
CA LYS A 16 -5.85 12.57 -7.97
C LYS A 16 -7.29 12.80 -7.49
N LYS A 17 -8.28 12.55 -8.35
CA LYS A 17 -9.70 12.59 -7.96
C LYS A 17 -10.09 11.53 -6.92
N LYS A 18 -9.32 10.43 -6.84
CA LYS A 18 -9.48 9.37 -5.84
C LYS A 18 -8.63 9.61 -4.58
N GLY A 19 -8.01 10.78 -4.44
CA GLY A 19 -7.18 11.14 -3.28
C GLY A 19 -5.69 10.82 -3.43
N LEU A 20 -5.21 10.43 -4.62
CA LEU A 20 -3.77 10.33 -4.86
C LEU A 20 -3.15 11.74 -4.90
N ARG A 21 -2.10 11.95 -4.11
CA ARG A 21 -1.30 13.17 -4.11
C ARG A 21 0.12 12.81 -4.52
N ILE A 22 0.64 13.45 -5.56
CA ILE A 22 1.98 13.17 -6.05
C ILE A 22 2.90 14.19 -5.38
N GLU A 23 3.77 13.74 -4.47
CA GLU A 23 4.68 14.61 -3.73
C GLU A 23 5.89 15.00 -4.61
N GLY A 24 6.34 14.10 -5.48
CA GLY A 24 7.41 14.36 -6.43
C GLY A 24 8.52 13.32 -6.37
N LEU A 25 9.74 13.71 -6.76
CA LEU A 25 10.91 12.85 -6.66
C LEU A 25 11.56 12.99 -5.28
N SER A 26 11.77 11.88 -4.59
CA SER A 26 12.53 11.81 -3.34
C SER A 26 13.78 10.96 -3.50
N MET A 27 14.84 11.32 -2.80
CA MET A 27 16.08 10.53 -2.77
C MET A 27 16.08 9.67 -1.50
N ILE A 28 16.02 8.34 -1.67
CA ILE A 28 16.03 7.40 -0.54
C ILE A 28 17.43 6.95 -0.15
N ASP A 29 18.36 6.98 -1.10
CA ASP A 29 19.73 6.54 -0.89
C ASP A 29 20.69 7.55 -1.53
N PRO A 30 21.27 8.46 -0.73
CA PRO A 30 22.19 9.46 -1.24
C PRO A 30 23.52 8.85 -1.71
N LYS A 31 23.94 7.70 -1.16
CA LYS A 31 25.18 7.02 -1.55
C LYS A 31 25.05 6.37 -2.94
N ARG A 32 23.90 5.76 -3.24
CA ARG A 32 23.60 5.14 -4.54
C ARG A 32 22.88 6.08 -5.52
N LYS A 33 22.66 7.36 -5.15
CA LYS A 33 21.87 8.34 -5.90
C LYS A 33 20.50 7.79 -6.35
N LYS A 34 19.87 6.98 -5.49
CA LYS A 34 18.63 6.29 -5.82
C LYS A 34 17.45 7.22 -5.61
N HIS A 35 16.81 7.59 -6.71
CA HIS A 35 15.61 8.40 -6.74
C HIS A 35 14.37 7.51 -6.80
N VAL A 36 13.33 7.94 -6.09
CA VAL A 36 12.01 7.30 -6.10
C VAL A 36 10.95 8.36 -6.33
N ILE A 37 9.82 7.97 -6.89
CA ILE A 37 8.64 8.82 -6.98
C ILE A 37 7.86 8.64 -5.68
N MET A 38 7.77 9.70 -4.90
CA MET A 38 6.99 9.73 -3.67
C MET A 38 5.56 10.18 -3.97
N ILE A 39 4.61 9.40 -3.52
CA ILE A 39 3.18 9.68 -3.63
C ILE A 39 2.54 9.52 -2.26
N SER A 40 1.60 10.38 -1.92
CA SER A 40 0.68 10.26 -0.81
C SER A 40 -0.66 9.71 -1.31
N LYS A 41 -1.29 8.80 -0.58
CA LYS A 41 -2.60 8.26 -0.94
C LYS A 41 -3.40 7.87 0.30
N PRO A 42 -4.74 7.87 0.26
CA PRO A 42 -5.53 7.33 1.36
C PRO A 42 -5.26 5.83 1.57
N PHE A 43 -5.62 5.33 2.75
CA PHE A 43 -5.51 3.90 3.06
C PHE A 43 -6.34 3.05 2.09
N LEU A 44 -7.58 3.47 1.86
CA LEU A 44 -8.49 2.95 0.85
C LEU A 44 -8.09 3.47 -0.53
N PHE A 45 -7.06 2.87 -1.12
CA PHE A 45 -6.61 3.20 -2.46
C PHE A 45 -6.17 1.94 -3.21
N ASP A 46 -6.60 1.82 -4.47
CA ASP A 46 -6.23 0.70 -5.32
C ASP A 46 -4.75 0.72 -5.70
N ASN A 47 -3.95 -0.10 -5.03
CA ASN A 47 -2.53 -0.21 -5.35
C ASN A 47 -2.28 -0.85 -6.72
N ARG A 48 -3.26 -1.55 -7.32
CA ARG A 48 -3.11 -2.18 -8.65
C ARG A 48 -3.05 -1.14 -9.77
N GLN A 49 -3.64 0.04 -9.54
CA GLN A 49 -3.61 1.14 -10.51
C GLN A 49 -2.23 1.82 -10.59
N LEU A 50 -1.32 1.51 -9.67
CA LEU A 50 0.02 2.09 -9.62
C LEU A 50 1.09 1.01 -9.78
N PRO A 51 2.06 1.20 -10.69
CA PRO A 51 3.17 0.26 -10.84
C PRO A 51 4.14 0.40 -9.66
N LYS A 52 4.87 -0.68 -9.35
CA LYS A 52 5.95 -0.65 -8.34
C LYS A 52 7.18 0.12 -8.85
N ILE A 53 7.41 0.10 -10.17
CA ILE A 53 8.52 0.77 -10.85
C ILE A 53 7.94 1.47 -12.10
N TYR A 54 8.27 2.75 -12.28
CA TYR A 54 7.86 3.54 -13.44
C TYR A 54 9.09 4.18 -14.09
N GLU A 55 9.34 3.84 -15.36
CA GLU A 55 10.49 4.33 -16.14
C GLU A 55 11.84 4.22 -15.39
N GLY A 56 12.03 3.13 -14.63
CA GLY A 56 13.25 2.86 -13.85
C GLY A 56 13.29 3.48 -12.45
N LEU A 57 12.27 4.25 -12.05
CA LEU A 57 12.13 4.81 -10.71
C LEU A 57 11.17 3.96 -9.87
N GLU A 58 11.57 3.61 -8.65
CA GLU A 58 10.64 2.97 -7.71
C GLU A 58 9.59 3.97 -7.23
N ILE A 59 8.36 3.49 -7.05
CA ILE A 59 7.28 4.31 -6.49
C ILE A 59 7.13 3.99 -5.01
N LYS A 60 7.26 5.02 -4.18
CA LYS A 60 7.01 4.94 -2.73
C LYS A 60 5.71 5.64 -2.41
N SER A 61 4.72 4.84 -1.99
CA SER A 61 3.46 5.34 -1.48
C SER A 61 3.53 5.55 0.03
N LYS A 62 3.09 6.73 0.44
CA LYS A 62 2.83 7.13 1.81
C LYS A 62 1.31 7.13 2.00
N ILE A 63 0.87 6.60 3.12
CA ILE A 63 -0.56 6.62 3.45
C ILE A 63 -0.84 7.94 4.17
N GLU A 64 -1.66 8.79 3.56
CA GLU A 64 -2.08 10.09 4.08
C GLU A 64 -3.53 9.99 4.52
N GLY A 65 -3.77 10.12 5.84
CA GLY A 65 -5.09 9.97 6.46
C GLY A 65 -5.09 9.12 7.72
N GLY A 66 -6.28 8.93 8.31
CA GLY A 66 -6.47 8.05 9.46
C GLY A 66 -6.34 6.58 9.05
N LEU A 67 -5.35 5.88 9.61
CA LEU A 67 -5.32 4.42 9.56
C LEU A 67 -6.53 3.88 10.33
N PRO A 68 -7.22 2.84 9.84
CA PRO A 68 -8.27 2.16 10.59
C PRO A 68 -7.76 1.70 11.95
N GLU A 69 -8.65 1.53 12.93
CA GLU A 69 -8.25 1.16 14.30
C GLU A 69 -7.41 -0.12 14.37
N GLU A 70 -7.61 -1.04 13.43
CA GLU A 70 -6.85 -2.30 13.32
C GLU A 70 -5.38 -2.06 12.89
N PHE A 71 -5.12 -0.96 12.20
CA PHE A 71 -3.81 -0.49 11.76
C PHE A 71 -3.30 0.70 12.58
N LYS A 72 -3.98 1.08 13.68
CA LYS A 72 -3.47 2.10 14.60
C LYS A 72 -2.12 1.64 15.15
N PHE A 73 -1.14 2.51 14.99
CA PHE A 73 0.26 2.23 15.24
C PHE A 73 0.58 2.57 16.70
N ASP A 74 0.90 1.56 17.49
CA ASP A 74 1.58 1.75 18.76
C ASP A 74 3.04 1.30 18.60
N LYS A 75 4.00 2.16 18.94
CA LYS A 75 5.44 1.86 18.77
C LYS A 75 5.84 0.59 19.52
N GLU A 76 5.15 0.28 20.61
CA GLU A 76 5.33 -0.96 21.37
C GLU A 76 4.68 -2.17 20.71
N ALA A 77 3.50 -2.01 20.09
CA ALA A 77 2.82 -3.07 19.35
C ALA A 77 3.57 -3.46 18.08
N ALA A 78 4.25 -2.51 17.42
CA ALA A 78 5.05 -2.78 16.21
C ALA A 78 6.25 -3.72 16.45
N LYS A 79 6.69 -3.91 17.71
CA LYS A 79 7.68 -4.92 18.10
C LYS A 79 7.08 -6.29 18.40
N LYS A 80 5.80 -6.35 18.76
CA LYS A 80 5.11 -7.59 19.15
C LYS A 80 4.30 -8.20 18.01
N GLU A 81 3.74 -7.39 17.13
CA GLU A 81 2.87 -7.83 16.04
C GLU A 81 3.17 -7.08 14.74
N TYR A 82 3.15 -7.81 13.63
CA TYR A 82 3.34 -7.22 12.31
C TYR A 82 2.14 -6.35 11.92
N LEU A 83 2.35 -5.04 11.78
CA LEU A 83 1.31 -4.07 11.44
C LEU A 83 0.59 -4.41 10.13
N TRP A 84 1.34 -4.91 9.15
CA TRP A 84 0.84 -5.27 7.82
C TRP A 84 0.49 -6.77 7.71
N ALA A 85 0.08 -7.40 8.82
CA ALA A 85 -0.29 -8.81 8.80
C ALA A 85 -1.47 -9.09 7.85
N PRO A 86 -1.41 -10.14 7.02
CA PRO A 86 -2.51 -10.52 6.13
C PRO A 86 -3.83 -10.73 6.90
N ALA A 87 -3.77 -11.25 8.12
CA ALA A 87 -4.95 -11.41 8.98
C ALA A 87 -5.66 -10.07 9.31
N LYS A 88 -4.93 -8.96 9.42
CA LYS A 88 -5.52 -7.63 9.65
C LYS A 88 -6.20 -7.09 8.40
N PHE A 89 -5.61 -7.33 7.23
CA PHE A 89 -6.27 -7.01 5.97
C PHE A 89 -7.57 -7.80 5.82
N GLU A 90 -7.55 -9.09 6.15
CA GLU A 90 -8.74 -9.94 6.12
C GLU A 90 -9.87 -9.47 7.05
N LYS A 91 -9.53 -9.06 8.28
CA LYS A 91 -10.51 -8.50 9.23
C LYS A 91 -11.04 -7.15 8.79
N TYR A 92 -10.16 -6.27 8.31
CA TYR A 92 -10.56 -4.95 7.82
C TYR A 92 -11.45 -5.06 6.58
N VAL A 93 -11.13 -5.94 5.63
CA VAL A 93 -11.97 -6.17 4.45
C VAL A 93 -13.30 -6.78 4.85
N ASP A 94 -13.33 -7.70 5.82
CA ASP A 94 -14.59 -8.28 6.31
C ASP A 94 -15.48 -7.18 6.91
N ARG A 95 -14.92 -6.35 7.79
CA ARG A 95 -15.62 -5.27 8.49
C ARG A 95 -16.02 -4.08 7.60
N CYS A 96 -15.14 -3.65 6.69
CA CYS A 96 -15.32 -2.47 5.82
C CYS A 96 -15.53 -2.84 4.34
N SER A 97 -15.93 -4.07 4.03
CA SER A 97 -16.19 -4.53 2.64
C SER A 97 -17.12 -3.60 1.87
N GLU A 98 -18.18 -3.09 2.51
CA GLU A 98 -19.13 -2.16 1.89
C GLU A 98 -18.52 -0.79 1.58
N GLU A 99 -17.71 -0.24 2.48
CA GLU A 99 -17.00 1.02 2.24
C GLU A 99 -15.96 0.88 1.14
N ILE A 100 -15.23 -0.25 1.13
CA ILE A 100 -14.28 -0.57 0.06
C ILE A 100 -15.03 -0.64 -1.28
N ARG A 101 -16.15 -1.36 -1.37
CA ARG A 101 -16.94 -1.43 -2.62
C ARG A 101 -17.38 -0.05 -3.10
N LYS A 102 -17.83 0.81 -2.20
CA LYS A 102 -18.22 2.19 -2.51
C LYS A 102 -17.04 3.04 -2.99
N GLN A 103 -15.90 3.00 -2.31
CA GLN A 103 -14.68 3.73 -2.66
C GLN A 103 -14.11 3.28 -4.01
N PHE A 104 -14.09 1.98 -4.26
CA PHE A 104 -13.60 1.41 -5.51
C PHE A 104 -14.59 1.58 -6.67
N GLY A 105 -15.84 1.95 -6.37
CA GLY A 105 -16.90 2.10 -7.37
C GLY A 105 -17.33 0.78 -8.00
N ASN A 106 -17.03 -0.35 -7.35
CA ASN A 106 -17.32 -1.70 -7.84
C ASN A 106 -18.14 -2.49 -6.81
N PRO A 107 -19.49 -2.49 -6.91
CA PRO A 107 -20.37 -3.19 -5.97
C PRO A 107 -20.20 -4.72 -5.98
N ASN A 108 -19.70 -5.30 -7.08
CA ASN A 108 -19.44 -6.74 -7.21
C ASN A 108 -17.99 -7.15 -6.90
N MET A 109 -17.18 -6.26 -6.33
CA MET A 109 -15.79 -6.59 -6.02
C MET A 109 -15.75 -7.74 -5.00
N SER A 110 -14.97 -8.77 -5.32
CA SER A 110 -14.77 -9.94 -4.43
C SER A 110 -13.87 -9.59 -3.26
N ARG A 111 -14.04 -10.27 -2.12
CA ARG A 111 -13.18 -10.11 -0.92
C ARG A 111 -11.70 -10.20 -1.28
N GLN A 112 -11.35 -11.15 -2.14
CA GLN A 112 -9.99 -11.37 -2.62
C GLN A 112 -9.46 -10.17 -3.41
N GLU A 113 -10.26 -9.61 -4.32
CA GLU A 113 -9.88 -8.41 -5.07
C GLU A 113 -9.69 -7.17 -4.20
N MET A 114 -10.51 -7.02 -3.15
CA MET A 114 -10.33 -5.95 -2.17
C MET A 114 -9.01 -6.12 -1.41
N LEU A 115 -8.71 -7.37 -1.01
CA LEU A 115 -7.46 -7.72 -0.37
C LEU A 115 -6.28 -7.47 -1.30
N ASP A 116 -6.35 -7.87 -2.57
CA ASP A 116 -5.30 -7.62 -3.56
C ASP A 116 -5.07 -6.13 -3.79
N ALA A 117 -6.15 -5.35 -3.89
CA ALA A 117 -6.05 -3.90 -4.04
C ALA A 117 -5.41 -3.21 -2.83
N LEU A 118 -5.73 -3.67 -1.61
CA LEU A 118 -5.18 -3.12 -0.37
C LEU A 118 -3.75 -3.62 -0.10
N ALA A 119 -3.48 -4.91 -0.33
CA ALA A 119 -2.20 -5.57 -0.08
C ALA A 119 -1.22 -5.38 -1.24
N PHE A 120 -0.91 -4.12 -1.55
CA PHE A 120 0.15 -3.73 -2.49
C PHE A 120 0.05 -4.38 -3.88
N GLY A 121 -1.18 -4.74 -4.30
CA GLY A 121 -1.49 -5.30 -5.61
C GLY A 121 -1.56 -6.83 -5.66
N ASN A 122 -1.08 -7.56 -4.64
CA ASN A 122 -1.18 -9.01 -4.60
C ASN A 122 -1.12 -9.52 -3.13
N PHE A 123 -2.26 -9.97 -2.63
CA PHE A 123 -2.42 -10.46 -1.27
C PHE A 123 -1.69 -11.79 -1.03
N GLU A 124 -1.69 -12.69 -2.02
CA GLU A 124 -0.99 -13.97 -1.89
C GLU A 124 0.53 -13.79 -1.82
N GLU A 125 1.10 -12.93 -2.67
CA GLU A 125 2.52 -12.58 -2.58
C GLU A 125 2.84 -11.92 -1.25
N HIS A 126 1.99 -10.99 -0.79
CA HIS A 126 2.18 -10.34 0.50
C HIS A 126 2.13 -11.32 1.67
N LYS A 127 1.22 -12.31 1.63
CA LYS A 127 1.12 -13.39 2.61
C LYS A 127 2.37 -14.26 2.61
N LYS A 128 2.84 -14.70 1.44
CA LYS A 128 4.09 -15.47 1.30
C LYS A 128 5.29 -14.69 1.81
N LYS A 129 5.41 -13.42 1.44
CA LYS A 129 6.53 -12.55 1.84
C LYS A 129 6.52 -12.26 3.34
N SER A 130 5.34 -12.06 3.93
CA SER A 130 5.20 -11.88 5.38
C SER A 130 5.58 -13.17 6.12
N LEU A 131 5.12 -14.34 5.66
CA LEU A 131 5.54 -15.63 6.21
C LEU A 131 7.05 -15.85 6.11
N GLN A 132 7.65 -15.46 4.99
CA GLN A 132 9.10 -15.59 4.78
C GLN A 132 9.89 -14.63 5.67
N LEU A 133 9.46 -13.37 5.78
CA LEU A 133 10.07 -12.39 6.69
C LEU A 133 9.92 -12.78 8.16
N MET A 134 8.80 -13.41 8.52
CA MET A 134 8.56 -13.97 9.86
C MET A 134 9.53 -15.13 10.12
N LYS A 135 9.70 -16.05 9.15
CA LYS A 135 10.70 -17.13 9.23
C LYS A 135 12.14 -16.61 9.30
N GLU A 136 12.46 -15.54 8.58
CA GLU A 136 13.76 -14.86 8.64
C GLU A 136 13.96 -14.03 9.91
N GLY A 137 12.94 -13.89 10.78
CA GLY A 137 13.01 -13.08 12.00
C GLY A 137 13.11 -11.57 11.77
N LYS A 138 12.87 -11.11 10.53
CA LYS A 138 12.88 -9.68 10.15
C LYS A 138 11.64 -8.93 10.60
N ILE A 139 10.55 -9.64 10.86
CA ILE A 139 9.29 -9.07 11.37
C ILE A 139 8.80 -9.87 12.58
N PRO A 140 8.07 -9.23 13.52
CA PRO A 140 7.51 -9.92 14.67
C PRO A 140 6.56 -11.04 14.23
N PRO A 141 6.50 -12.15 14.98
CA PRO A 141 5.51 -13.20 14.73
C PRO A 141 4.11 -12.62 14.85
N PHE A 142 3.27 -12.86 13.84
CA PHE A 142 1.86 -12.49 13.85
C PHE A 142 1.01 -13.75 13.80
N LYS A 143 -0.13 -13.76 14.51
CA LYS A 143 -1.08 -14.87 14.43
C LYS A 143 -1.76 -14.83 13.06
N LEU A 144 -1.57 -15.88 12.25
CA LEU A 144 -2.58 -16.23 11.26
C LEU A 144 -3.76 -16.82 12.04
N ASN A 145 -4.93 -16.21 11.89
CA ASN A 145 -6.18 -16.83 12.33
C ASN A 145 -6.58 -17.91 11.32
#